data_AF-A0A812JGF9-F1
#
_entry.id   AF-A0A812JGF9-F1
#
_cell.length_a   1.000
_cell.length_b   1.000
_cell.length_c   1.000
_cell.angle_alpha   90.00
_cell.angle_beta   90.00
_cell.angle_gamma   90.00
#
_symmetry.space_group_name_H-M   'P 1'
#
loop_
_entity.id
_entity.type
_entity.pdbx_description
1 polymer ?
#
loop_
_entity_poly.entity_id
_entity_poly.type
_entity_poly.pdbx_seq_one_letter_code
_entity_poly.pdbx_strand_id
1 'polypeptide(L)'
;MHLPWLVLLPCVVSAHIRGVTSNTKFLDIQFLTEEDVDQTMVLKVDSKRLANIRSGLEITYTSLPKTDGHLAQQTLRYVLHRYFLNQHGWLIKGLEPQNTSWTHQTQRIQKDWSSWLPSYLQKHFEAQMQRGTELSALAEMVAIIEDLVHKEAERQLQEIYEAMGKSAETVLDRSAALEVIDMYALVFLVARNISVADPVKNRKRLLGFRKKYHGFEDMHRWLEGLVEEHLTNSDSDSGVDFGRLKEVVWEVGDRYPEFNDQECQQLKRTLMDMEGGSRKPGRIPLADFYNKSNHNHWRFTESPEYLRDL
;
A
#
# COMPACT_ATOMS: atom_id res chain seq x y z
N MET A 1 -4.57 21.92 24.45
CA MET A 1 -4.01 20.59 24.76
C MET A 1 -3.35 20.05 23.52
N HIS A 2 -2.07 19.71 23.60
CA HIS A 2 -1.24 19.24 22.48
C HIS A 2 -1.51 17.76 22.18
N LEU A 3 -1.43 17.36 20.91
CA LEU A 3 -1.14 15.99 20.44
C LEU A 3 -0.60 16.06 18.97
N PRO A 4 0.17 15.06 18.49
CA PRO A 4 1.15 15.21 17.39
C PRO A 4 0.81 14.45 16.07
N TRP A 5 1.84 14.23 15.23
CA TRP A 5 2.03 13.20 14.14
C TRP A 5 2.01 13.66 12.65
N LEU A 6 3.22 13.67 12.04
CA LEU A 6 3.76 12.82 10.91
C LEU A 6 2.81 12.44 9.71
N VAL A 7 3.22 12.33 8.41
CA VAL A 7 4.51 12.17 7.65
C VAL A 7 4.47 12.88 6.25
N LEU A 8 5.61 13.34 5.69
CA LEU A 8 5.79 13.68 4.25
C LEU A 8 6.64 12.64 3.47
N LEU A 9 6.25 12.41 2.19
CA LEU A 9 6.85 11.51 1.17
C LEU A 9 6.65 9.98 1.35
N PRO A 10 6.39 9.20 0.27
CA PRO A 10 6.11 9.60 -1.12
C PRO A 10 4.60 9.54 -1.40
N CYS A 11 3.88 10.64 -1.15
CA CYS A 11 2.46 10.82 -1.51
C CYS A 11 1.60 9.53 -1.45
N VAL A 12 1.23 9.13 -0.24
CA VAL A 12 0.18 8.12 -0.10
C VAL A 12 -0.95 8.69 0.72
N VAL A 13 -2.09 8.83 0.04
CA VAL A 13 -3.44 9.10 0.52
C VAL A 13 -3.66 10.38 1.34
N SER A 14 -4.38 11.33 0.73
CA SER A 14 -4.97 12.52 1.37
C SER A 14 -6.26 12.21 2.18
N ALA A 15 -6.28 11.18 3.03
CA ALA A 15 -7.45 10.82 3.83
C ALA A 15 -7.41 11.43 5.25
N HIS A 16 -8.05 12.59 5.38
CA HIS A 16 -8.22 13.28 6.65
C HIS A 16 -9.08 12.53 7.67
N ILE A 17 -8.47 11.79 8.59
CA ILE A 17 -9.12 11.33 9.83
C ILE A 17 -8.33 11.74 11.06
N ARG A 18 -9.00 12.47 11.96
CA ARG A 18 -8.45 12.84 13.28
C ARG A 18 -8.43 11.63 14.21
N GLY A 19 -7.26 11.35 14.78
CA GLY A 19 -7.10 10.83 16.14
C GLY A 19 -7.23 9.32 16.33
N VAL A 20 -6.09 8.63 16.26
CA VAL A 20 -5.83 7.40 17.02
C VAL A 20 -4.43 7.51 17.64
N THR A 21 -4.33 7.24 18.95
CA THR A 21 -3.07 7.17 19.69
C THR A 21 -2.53 5.73 19.72
N SER A 22 -2.10 5.22 18.57
CA SER A 22 -1.14 4.11 18.43
C SER A 22 -0.77 3.91 16.96
N ASN A 23 0.46 3.45 16.73
CA ASN A 23 0.99 2.74 15.56
C ASN A 23 0.24 2.97 14.23
N THR A 24 0.67 3.98 13.45
CA THR A 24 0.15 4.27 12.11
C THR A 24 0.48 3.16 11.13
N LYS A 25 -0.56 2.46 10.64
CA LYS A 25 -0.44 1.27 9.81
C LYS A 25 -0.52 1.53 8.30
N PHE A 26 0.49 2.18 7.72
CA PHE A 26 0.56 2.26 6.26
C PHE A 26 0.88 0.88 5.65
N LEU A 27 -0.08 0.32 4.89
CA LEU A 27 -0.07 -1.03 4.28
C LEU A 27 0.66 -2.10 5.12
N ASP A 28 0.39 -2.13 6.43
CA ASP A 28 0.77 -3.28 7.23
C ASP A 28 -0.06 -4.47 6.78
N ILE A 29 0.63 -5.53 6.37
CA ILE A 29 0.13 -6.90 6.44
C ILE A 29 -0.25 -7.15 7.90
N GLN A 30 -1.56 -7.19 8.18
CA GLN A 30 -2.10 -7.21 9.54
C GLN A 30 -2.62 -8.58 9.94
N PHE A 31 -3.05 -9.38 8.97
CA PHE A 31 -3.66 -10.68 9.23
C PHE A 31 -2.72 -11.86 9.00
N LEU A 32 -1.62 -11.67 8.26
CA LEU A 32 -0.83 -12.80 7.79
C LEU A 32 0.15 -13.28 8.87
N THR A 33 0.22 -14.61 8.96
CA THR A 33 1.02 -15.38 9.91
C THR A 33 2.13 -16.15 9.18
N GLU A 34 3.07 -16.77 9.92
CA GLU A 34 4.03 -17.71 9.31
C GLU A 34 3.30 -18.87 8.61
N GLU A 35 2.17 -19.33 9.14
CA GLU A 35 1.33 -20.36 8.51
C GLU A 35 0.75 -19.90 7.15
N ASP A 36 0.34 -18.62 7.04
CA ASP A 36 -0.14 -18.08 5.76
C ASP A 36 0.98 -18.05 4.70
N VAL A 37 2.23 -17.85 5.11
CA VAL A 37 3.40 -17.93 4.23
C VAL A 37 3.65 -19.37 3.80
N ASP A 38 3.70 -20.31 4.74
CA ASP A 38 3.89 -21.75 4.47
C ASP A 38 2.80 -22.30 3.54
N GLN A 39 1.53 -21.97 3.77
CA GLN A 39 0.42 -22.33 2.88
C GLN A 39 0.59 -21.76 1.47
N THR A 40 1.15 -20.55 1.35
CA THR A 40 1.41 -19.90 0.04
C THR A 40 2.59 -20.54 -0.68
N MET A 41 3.65 -20.93 0.05
CA MET A 41 4.83 -21.62 -0.50
C MET A 41 4.52 -23.00 -1.10
N VAL A 42 3.48 -23.67 -0.62
CA VAL A 42 3.01 -24.95 -1.19
C VAL A 42 2.24 -24.75 -2.51
N LEU A 43 1.74 -23.54 -2.80
CA LEU A 43 1.06 -23.24 -4.05
C LEU A 43 2.07 -23.15 -5.19
N LYS A 44 1.83 -23.92 -6.25
CA LYS A 44 2.64 -23.86 -7.46
C LYS A 44 2.37 -22.56 -8.21
N VAL A 45 3.30 -21.62 -8.14
CA VAL A 45 3.25 -20.39 -8.93
C VAL A 45 3.29 -20.72 -10.43
N ASP A 46 2.47 -20.02 -11.21
CA ASP A 46 2.45 -20.16 -12.67
C ASP A 46 3.81 -19.77 -13.30
N SER A 47 4.24 -20.54 -14.30
CA SER A 47 5.57 -20.38 -14.92
C SER A 47 5.68 -19.12 -15.77
N LYS A 48 4.58 -18.63 -16.37
CA LYS A 48 4.56 -17.37 -17.12
C LYS A 48 4.62 -16.18 -16.16
N ARG A 49 3.90 -16.23 -15.03
CA ARG A 49 4.02 -15.23 -13.95
C ARG A 49 5.45 -15.15 -13.40
N LEU A 50 6.06 -16.28 -13.03
CA LEU A 50 7.46 -16.31 -12.58
C LEU A 50 8.44 -15.74 -13.62
N ALA A 51 8.23 -16.03 -14.91
CA ALA A 51 9.06 -15.47 -15.98
C ALA A 51 8.94 -13.94 -16.09
N ASN A 52 7.72 -13.41 -15.96
CA ASN A 52 7.48 -11.95 -15.95
C ASN A 52 8.16 -11.28 -14.75
N ILE A 53 7.96 -11.80 -13.54
CA ILE A 53 8.58 -11.31 -12.31
C ILE A 53 10.11 -11.31 -12.45
N ARG A 54 10.68 -12.44 -12.93
CA ARG A 54 12.12 -12.58 -13.17
C ARG A 54 12.66 -11.53 -14.14
N SER A 55 11.94 -11.23 -15.22
CA SER A 55 12.31 -10.18 -16.18
C SER A 55 12.32 -8.78 -15.51
N GLY A 56 11.30 -8.48 -14.69
CA GLY A 56 11.25 -7.22 -13.92
C GLY A 56 12.38 -7.08 -12.88
N LEU A 57 12.88 -8.19 -12.34
CA LEU A 57 14.01 -8.23 -11.43
C LEU A 57 15.38 -8.14 -12.14
N GLU A 58 15.49 -8.63 -13.37
CA GLU A 58 16.77 -8.91 -14.05
C GLU A 58 17.70 -7.70 -14.15
N ILE A 59 17.19 -6.52 -14.54
CA ILE A 59 17.99 -5.29 -14.68
C ILE A 59 18.59 -4.88 -13.33
N THR A 60 17.78 -4.87 -12.27
CA THR A 60 18.24 -4.49 -10.92
C THR A 60 19.22 -5.54 -10.40
N TYR A 61 18.86 -6.83 -10.51
CA TYR A 61 19.69 -7.95 -10.07
C TYR A 61 21.06 -7.96 -10.73
N THR A 62 21.14 -7.83 -12.06
CA THR A 62 22.41 -7.86 -12.80
C THR A 62 23.34 -6.71 -12.44
N SER A 63 22.78 -5.51 -12.20
CA SER A 63 23.55 -4.30 -11.86
C SER A 63 24.29 -4.34 -10.51
N LEU A 64 23.86 -5.21 -9.59
CA LEU A 64 24.32 -5.19 -8.20
C LEU A 64 25.52 -6.13 -7.93
N PRO A 65 26.44 -5.73 -7.04
CA PRO A 65 27.62 -6.54 -6.71
C PRO A 65 27.21 -7.84 -6.00
N LYS A 66 27.89 -8.93 -6.35
CA LYS A 66 27.68 -10.28 -5.81
C LYS A 66 28.99 -10.84 -5.29
N THR A 67 28.94 -11.50 -4.14
CA THR A 67 30.07 -12.24 -3.56
C THR A 67 29.81 -13.72 -3.77
N ASP A 68 30.76 -14.44 -4.38
CA ASP A 68 30.64 -15.86 -4.76
C ASP A 68 29.39 -16.22 -5.59
N GLY A 69 28.79 -15.23 -6.26
CA GLY A 69 27.57 -15.37 -7.06
C GLY A 69 26.26 -15.09 -6.31
N HIS A 70 26.33 -14.62 -5.06
CA HIS A 70 25.20 -14.31 -4.19
C HIS A 70 25.13 -12.82 -3.81
N LEU A 71 23.94 -12.29 -3.60
CA LEU A 71 23.71 -10.95 -3.04
C LEU A 71 23.87 -10.97 -1.51
N ALA A 72 24.45 -9.90 -0.97
CA ALA A 72 24.37 -9.65 0.47
C ALA A 72 22.92 -9.35 0.90
N GLN A 73 22.55 -9.68 2.14
CA GLN A 73 21.20 -9.47 2.70
C GLN A 73 20.62 -8.07 2.44
N GLN A 74 21.41 -7.01 2.63
CA GLN A 74 20.96 -5.64 2.39
C GLN A 74 20.68 -5.37 0.89
N THR A 75 21.48 -5.98 0.02
CA THR A 75 21.32 -5.90 -1.43
C THR A 75 20.08 -6.66 -1.91
N LEU A 76 19.78 -7.83 -1.33
CA LEU A 76 18.54 -8.57 -1.57
C LEU A 76 17.30 -7.74 -1.18
N ARG A 77 17.30 -7.14 0.01
CA ARG A 77 16.21 -6.27 0.47
C ARG A 77 16.01 -5.08 -0.47
N TYR A 78 17.11 -4.44 -0.88
CA TYR A 78 17.07 -3.36 -1.86
C TYR A 78 16.48 -3.79 -3.21
N VAL A 79 16.83 -4.97 -3.74
CA VAL A 79 16.23 -5.51 -4.98
C VAL A 79 14.71 -5.65 -4.85
N LEU A 80 14.24 -6.31 -3.79
CA LEU A 80 12.81 -6.54 -3.58
C LEU A 80 12.07 -5.21 -3.36
N HIS A 81 12.58 -4.32 -2.51
CA HIS A 81 12.03 -2.97 -2.32
C HIS A 81 11.94 -2.19 -3.63
N ARG A 82 13.00 -2.24 -4.46
CA ARG A 82 13.04 -1.55 -5.75
C ARG A 82 12.07 -2.18 -6.77
N TYR A 83 11.84 -3.48 -6.72
CA TYR A 83 10.83 -4.15 -7.52
C TYR A 83 9.42 -3.67 -7.12
N PHE A 84 9.03 -3.85 -5.86
CA PHE A 84 7.67 -3.50 -5.38
C PHE A 84 7.35 -2.02 -5.57
N LEU A 85 8.30 -1.13 -5.29
CA LEU A 85 8.11 0.31 -5.48
C LEU A 85 7.95 0.72 -6.96
N ASN A 86 8.57 -0.01 -7.90
CA ASN A 86 8.51 0.33 -9.33
C ASN A 86 7.35 -0.34 -10.07
N GLN A 87 7.07 -1.60 -9.76
CA GLN A 87 6.05 -2.40 -10.47
C GLN A 87 4.66 -2.17 -9.89
N HIS A 88 4.57 -1.97 -8.57
CA HIS A 88 3.31 -1.96 -7.83
C HIS A 88 3.12 -0.70 -6.97
N GLY A 89 4.10 0.21 -6.93
CA GLY A 89 4.08 1.37 -6.02
C GLY A 89 4.11 1.02 -4.52
N TRP A 90 4.23 -0.26 -4.14
CA TRP A 90 4.10 -0.72 -2.77
C TRP A 90 5.38 -0.47 -1.95
N LEU A 91 5.23 0.15 -0.78
CA LEU A 91 6.27 0.22 0.24
C LEU A 91 6.09 -0.92 1.25
N ILE A 92 6.87 -1.98 1.08
CA ILE A 92 6.82 -3.15 1.98
C ILE A 92 7.82 -2.98 3.12
N LYS A 93 7.30 -3.01 4.35
CA LYS A 93 8.09 -2.83 5.57
C LYS A 93 9.08 -3.98 5.80
N GLY A 94 10.28 -3.64 6.22
CA GLY A 94 11.41 -4.55 6.41
C GLY A 94 12.25 -4.80 5.14
N LEU A 95 11.82 -4.32 3.98
CA LEU A 95 12.61 -4.32 2.74
C LEU A 95 13.34 -3.00 2.49
N GLU A 96 13.02 -1.92 3.21
CA GLU A 96 13.62 -0.62 3.00
C GLU A 96 15.16 -0.65 3.19
N PRO A 97 15.93 0.07 2.36
CA PRO A 97 17.38 0.13 2.50
C PRO A 97 17.77 0.80 3.82
N GLN A 98 18.33 0.01 4.74
CA GLN A 98 18.85 0.49 6.02
C GLN A 98 20.08 1.38 5.78
N ASN A 99 19.86 2.70 5.76
CA ASN A 99 20.91 3.63 5.38
C ASN A 99 21.84 3.94 6.56
N THR A 100 23.01 3.30 6.60
CA THR A 100 24.05 3.53 7.62
C THR A 100 24.65 4.93 7.57
N SER A 101 24.40 5.71 6.52
CA SER A 101 24.89 7.08 6.35
C SER A 101 23.92 8.17 6.86
N TRP A 102 22.68 7.83 7.22
CA TRP A 102 21.69 8.77 7.78
C TRP A 102 21.61 8.63 9.31
N THR A 103 22.70 8.96 9.99
CA THR A 103 22.93 8.75 11.43
C THR A 103 22.03 9.57 12.39
N HIS A 104 21.00 10.25 11.88
CA HIS A 104 20.03 11.02 12.67
C HIS A 104 18.57 10.55 12.57
N GLN A 105 18.26 9.48 11.82
CA GLN A 105 16.99 8.78 12.08
C GLN A 105 17.09 8.11 13.46
N THR A 106 16.44 8.73 14.45
CA THR A 106 16.52 8.28 15.84
C THR A 106 16.04 6.84 15.99
N GLN A 107 16.62 6.14 16.98
CA GLN A 107 16.32 4.74 17.37
C GLN A 107 14.84 4.50 17.77
N ARG A 108 13.95 5.47 17.58
CA ARG A 108 12.50 5.39 17.80
C ARG A 108 11.73 4.91 16.58
N ILE A 109 12.19 5.20 15.35
CA ILE A 109 11.57 4.68 14.13
C ILE A 109 11.92 3.18 13.94
N GLN A 110 13.09 2.77 14.43
CA GLN A 110 13.67 1.44 14.21
C GLN A 110 13.13 0.35 15.16
N LYS A 111 12.27 0.68 16.14
CA LYS A 111 12.07 -0.16 17.34
C LYS A 111 10.65 -0.70 17.57
N ASP A 112 9.69 -0.42 16.70
CA ASP A 112 8.34 -0.96 16.85
C ASP A 112 7.76 -1.47 15.52
N TRP A 113 7.32 -2.72 15.56
CA TRP A 113 6.84 -3.57 14.46
C TRP A 113 7.88 -4.21 13.51
N SER A 114 7.49 -5.36 12.97
CA SER A 114 8.39 -6.49 12.80
C SER A 114 8.84 -6.73 11.35
N SER A 115 10.16 -6.79 11.16
CA SER A 115 10.83 -7.27 9.95
C SER A 115 10.65 -8.77 9.68
N TRP A 116 9.59 -9.39 10.23
CA TRP A 116 9.42 -10.84 10.29
C TRP A 116 9.28 -11.42 8.88
N LEU A 117 8.34 -10.94 8.07
CA LEU A 117 8.03 -11.53 6.76
C LEU A 117 9.26 -11.53 5.82
N PRO A 118 9.96 -10.40 5.59
CA PRO A 118 11.21 -10.42 4.83
C PRO A 118 12.28 -11.34 5.42
N SER A 119 12.42 -11.39 6.75
CA SER A 119 13.45 -12.22 7.40
C SER A 119 13.08 -13.70 7.42
N TYR A 120 11.80 -14.03 7.41
CA TYR A 120 11.25 -15.39 7.39
C TYR A 120 11.39 -15.98 5.99
N LEU A 121 10.93 -15.26 4.95
CA LEU A 121 11.15 -15.61 3.55
C LEU A 121 12.64 -15.76 3.25
N GLN A 122 13.46 -14.80 3.70
CA GLN A 122 14.92 -14.87 3.52
C GLN A 122 15.49 -16.16 4.13
N LYS A 123 15.18 -16.49 5.40
CA LYS A 123 15.66 -17.73 6.04
C LYS A 123 15.20 -19.00 5.32
N HIS A 124 13.97 -19.02 4.81
CA HIS A 124 13.43 -20.17 4.09
C HIS A 124 14.22 -20.44 2.80
N PHE A 125 14.45 -19.39 2.01
CA PHE A 125 15.17 -19.49 0.74
C PHE A 125 16.70 -19.50 0.87
N GLU A 126 17.28 -19.02 1.98
CA GLU A 126 18.72 -19.10 2.26
C GLU A 126 19.27 -20.53 2.14
N ALA A 127 18.48 -21.53 2.55
CA ALA A 127 18.83 -22.95 2.42
C ALA A 127 18.68 -23.50 0.99
N GLN A 128 17.94 -22.81 0.11
CA GLN A 128 17.61 -23.24 -1.26
C GLN A 128 18.40 -22.47 -2.33
N MET A 129 19.01 -21.33 -1.98
CA MET A 129 19.84 -20.51 -2.86
C MET A 129 21.19 -21.19 -3.17
N GLN A 130 21.19 -22.02 -4.21
CA GLN A 130 22.40 -22.54 -4.83
C GLN A 130 22.99 -21.51 -5.80
N ARG A 131 24.25 -21.71 -6.21
CA ARG A 131 24.91 -20.85 -7.21
C ARG A 131 24.07 -20.77 -8.48
N GLY A 132 23.63 -19.56 -8.84
CA GLY A 132 22.87 -19.31 -10.07
C GLY A 132 21.35 -19.49 -9.95
N THR A 133 20.79 -19.95 -8.82
CA THR A 133 19.32 -20.03 -8.63
C THR A 133 18.73 -18.81 -7.93
N GLU A 134 19.55 -17.90 -7.41
CA GLU A 134 19.14 -16.73 -6.61
C GLU A 134 18.09 -15.86 -7.30
N LEU A 135 18.21 -15.58 -8.61
CA LEU A 135 17.21 -14.79 -9.35
C LEU A 135 15.84 -15.50 -9.45
N SER A 136 15.81 -16.84 -9.47
CA SER A 136 14.55 -17.60 -9.41
C SER A 136 13.96 -17.53 -8.01
N ALA A 137 14.77 -17.72 -6.97
CA ALA A 137 14.32 -17.60 -5.57
C ALA A 137 13.79 -16.19 -5.24
N LEU A 138 14.41 -15.13 -5.79
CA LEU A 138 13.88 -13.76 -5.70
C LEU A 138 12.52 -13.61 -6.39
N ALA A 139 12.31 -14.25 -7.54
CA ALA A 139 11.03 -14.22 -8.23
C ALA A 139 9.94 -14.99 -7.47
N GLU A 140 10.31 -16.10 -6.84
CA GLU A 140 9.42 -16.86 -5.94
C GLU A 140 9.07 -16.07 -4.67
N MET A 141 10.04 -15.40 -4.03
CA MET A 141 9.78 -14.47 -2.92
C MET A 141 8.78 -13.37 -3.31
N VAL A 142 8.95 -12.77 -4.49
CA VAL A 142 8.04 -11.73 -4.99
C VAL A 142 6.64 -12.29 -5.19
N ALA A 143 6.49 -13.44 -5.87
CA ALA A 143 5.20 -14.07 -6.11
C ALA A 143 4.45 -14.38 -4.79
N ILE A 144 5.17 -14.90 -3.79
CA ILE A 144 4.62 -15.17 -2.45
C ILE A 144 4.14 -13.87 -1.79
N ILE A 145 4.92 -12.79 -1.87
CA ILE A 145 4.55 -11.49 -1.28
C ILE A 145 3.32 -10.88 -2.00
N GLU A 146 3.24 -10.96 -3.32
CA GLU A 146 2.06 -10.55 -4.10
C GLU A 146 0.81 -11.36 -3.67
N ASP A 147 0.92 -12.69 -3.57
CA ASP A 147 -0.18 -13.57 -3.15
C ASP A 147 -0.63 -13.28 -1.71
N LEU A 148 0.31 -12.90 -0.83
CA LEU A 148 0.05 -12.48 0.53
C LEU A 148 -0.69 -11.12 0.57
N VAL A 149 -0.33 -10.15 -0.27
CA VAL A 149 -1.06 -8.87 -0.40
C VAL A 149 -2.49 -9.10 -0.91
N HIS A 150 -2.68 -9.98 -1.90
CA HIS A 150 -3.99 -10.38 -2.40
C HIS A 150 -4.86 -11.05 -1.34
N LYS A 151 -4.27 -11.91 -0.48
CA LYS A 151 -4.97 -12.53 0.67
C LYS A 151 -5.37 -11.52 1.75
N GLU A 152 -4.55 -10.50 2.02
CA GLU A 152 -4.89 -9.41 2.96
C GLU A 152 -6.06 -8.57 2.41
N ALA A 153 -6.06 -8.25 1.10
CA ALA A 153 -7.16 -7.56 0.42
C ALA A 153 -8.48 -8.35 0.48
N GLU A 154 -8.44 -9.66 0.24
CA GLU A 154 -9.60 -10.56 0.34
C GLU A 154 -10.18 -10.62 1.76
N ARG A 155 -9.32 -10.72 2.80
CA ARG A 155 -9.76 -10.65 4.21
C ARG A 155 -10.42 -9.30 4.53
N GLN A 156 -9.87 -8.19 4.03
CA GLN A 156 -10.47 -6.87 4.20
C GLN A 156 -11.85 -6.78 3.50
N LEU A 157 -12.00 -7.35 2.31
CA LEU A 157 -13.30 -7.41 1.62
C LEU A 157 -14.31 -8.23 2.43
N GLN A 158 -13.90 -9.37 2.99
CA GLN A 158 -14.76 -10.19 3.85
C GLN A 158 -15.22 -9.43 5.12
N GLU A 159 -14.31 -8.75 5.84
CA GLU A 159 -14.69 -7.91 6.99
C GLU A 159 -15.73 -6.84 6.62
N ILE A 160 -15.64 -6.29 5.41
CA ILE A 160 -16.58 -5.27 4.92
C ILE A 160 -17.93 -5.87 4.56
N TYR A 161 -17.97 -7.05 3.94
CA TYR A 161 -19.20 -7.81 3.71
C TYR A 161 -19.94 -8.07 5.04
N GLU A 162 -19.23 -8.62 6.02
CA GLU A 162 -19.77 -8.90 7.36
C GLU A 162 -20.26 -7.60 8.05
N ALA A 163 -19.46 -6.54 8.02
CA ALA A 163 -19.80 -5.22 8.56
C ALA A 163 -20.98 -4.51 7.88
N MET A 164 -21.32 -4.93 6.65
CA MET A 164 -22.48 -4.45 5.88
C MET A 164 -23.67 -5.43 5.92
N GLY A 165 -23.56 -6.54 6.66
CA GLY A 165 -24.61 -7.56 6.77
C GLY A 165 -24.84 -8.36 5.49
N LYS A 166 -23.79 -8.53 4.66
CA LYS A 166 -23.81 -9.27 3.39
C LYS A 166 -23.07 -10.61 3.57
N SER A 167 -23.55 -11.68 2.93
CA SER A 167 -22.81 -12.95 2.83
C SER A 167 -21.97 -12.98 1.55
N ALA A 168 -20.80 -13.60 1.58
CA ALA A 168 -19.98 -13.85 0.38
C ALA A 168 -20.70 -14.74 -0.66
N GLU A 169 -21.69 -15.52 -0.23
CA GLU A 169 -22.57 -16.32 -1.12
C GLU A 169 -23.63 -15.47 -1.84
N THR A 170 -23.80 -14.20 -1.46
CA THR A 170 -24.84 -13.31 -2.02
C THR A 170 -24.34 -12.64 -3.30
N VAL A 171 -25.02 -12.91 -4.41
CA VAL A 171 -24.88 -12.11 -5.64
C VAL A 171 -25.50 -10.73 -5.41
N LEU A 172 -24.68 -9.68 -5.56
CA LEU A 172 -25.08 -8.29 -5.37
C LEU A 172 -25.58 -7.68 -6.67
N ASP A 173 -26.52 -6.73 -6.61
CA ASP A 173 -26.72 -5.82 -7.73
C ASP A 173 -25.54 -4.84 -7.86
N ARG A 174 -25.45 -4.18 -9.02
CA ARG A 174 -24.41 -3.19 -9.34
C ARG A 174 -24.27 -2.08 -8.27
N SER A 175 -25.38 -1.57 -7.75
CA SER A 175 -25.38 -0.48 -6.76
C SER A 175 -24.86 -0.98 -5.40
N ALA A 176 -25.29 -2.17 -4.99
CA ALA A 176 -24.82 -2.83 -3.78
C ALA A 176 -23.34 -3.20 -3.85
N ALA A 177 -22.83 -3.57 -5.03
CA ALA A 177 -21.42 -3.84 -5.28
C ALA A 177 -20.57 -2.55 -5.20
N LEU A 178 -21.00 -1.46 -5.84
CA LEU A 178 -20.34 -0.15 -5.74
C LEU A 178 -20.36 0.39 -4.30
N GLU A 179 -21.40 0.13 -3.50
CA GLU A 179 -21.41 0.52 -2.09
C GLU A 179 -20.38 -0.24 -1.25
N VAL A 180 -20.15 -1.53 -1.53
CA VAL A 180 -19.07 -2.32 -0.92
C VAL A 180 -17.71 -1.78 -1.32
N ILE A 181 -17.49 -1.47 -2.60
CA ILE A 181 -16.22 -0.97 -3.11
C ILE A 181 -15.93 0.46 -2.62
N ASP A 182 -16.92 1.35 -2.50
CA ASP A 182 -16.75 2.66 -1.82
C ASP A 182 -16.30 2.48 -0.36
N MET A 183 -16.84 1.48 0.35
CA MET A 183 -16.46 1.18 1.73
C MET A 183 -15.04 0.58 1.80
N TYR A 184 -14.68 -0.27 0.83
CA TYR A 184 -13.31 -0.80 0.69
C TYR A 184 -12.30 0.33 0.42
N ALA A 185 -12.60 1.21 -0.54
CA ALA A 185 -11.76 2.37 -0.84
C ALA A 185 -11.60 3.27 0.40
N LEU A 186 -12.67 3.55 1.13
CA LEU A 186 -12.59 4.30 2.39
C LEU A 186 -11.66 3.63 3.42
N VAL A 187 -11.77 2.31 3.62
CA VAL A 187 -10.95 1.55 4.58
C VAL A 187 -9.48 1.49 4.14
N PHE A 188 -9.24 1.28 2.84
CA PHE A 188 -7.92 1.29 2.19
C PHE A 188 -7.24 2.65 2.35
N LEU A 189 -7.93 3.73 1.98
CA LEU A 189 -7.41 5.10 2.04
C LEU A 189 -7.03 5.51 3.47
N VAL A 190 -7.85 5.19 4.46
CA VAL A 190 -7.54 5.55 5.86
C VAL A 190 -6.53 4.57 6.49
N ALA A 191 -5.89 3.73 5.68
CA ALA A 191 -4.90 2.73 6.07
C ALA A 191 -5.40 1.84 7.23
N ARG A 192 -6.67 1.40 7.12
CA ARG A 192 -7.41 0.61 8.12
C ARG A 192 -7.46 1.24 9.53
N ASN A 193 -7.22 2.54 9.68
CA ASN A 193 -7.31 3.29 10.95
C ASN A 193 -8.76 3.50 11.45
N ILE A 194 -9.70 2.68 10.98
CA ILE A 194 -11.10 2.63 11.40
C ILE A 194 -11.52 1.17 11.59
N SER A 195 -12.12 0.84 12.73
CA SER A 195 -12.83 -0.45 12.88
C SER A 195 -14.16 -0.39 12.14
N VAL A 196 -14.47 -1.43 11.37
CA VAL A 196 -15.74 -1.61 10.65
C VAL A 196 -16.80 -2.35 11.46
N ALA A 197 -16.57 -2.70 12.73
CA ALA A 197 -17.51 -3.49 13.54
C ALA A 197 -18.84 -2.77 13.92
N ASP A 198 -19.04 -1.51 13.54
CA ASP A 198 -20.25 -0.72 13.85
C ASP A 198 -20.93 -0.23 12.55
N PRO A 199 -22.01 -0.89 12.09
CA PRO A 199 -22.70 -0.54 10.84
C PRO A 199 -23.24 0.90 10.82
N VAL A 200 -23.66 1.44 11.97
CA VAL A 200 -24.20 2.81 12.06
C VAL A 200 -23.08 3.83 11.88
N LYS A 201 -21.92 3.60 12.49
CA LYS A 201 -20.72 4.41 12.25
C LYS A 201 -20.24 4.27 10.80
N ASN A 202 -20.24 3.07 10.23
CA ASN A 202 -19.81 2.84 8.84
C ASN A 202 -20.64 3.64 7.85
N ARG A 203 -21.98 3.54 7.90
CA ARG A 203 -22.87 4.33 7.04
C ARG A 203 -22.64 5.84 7.20
N LYS A 204 -22.40 6.32 8.42
CA LYS A 204 -22.07 7.74 8.68
C LYS A 204 -20.69 8.14 8.11
N ARG A 205 -19.70 7.24 8.16
CA ARG A 205 -18.37 7.45 7.57
C ARG A 205 -18.44 7.46 6.05
N LEU A 206 -19.18 6.53 5.43
CA LEU A 206 -19.39 6.43 3.99
C LEU A 206 -20.06 7.70 3.43
N LEU A 207 -21.16 8.14 4.05
CA LEU A 207 -21.79 9.44 3.73
C LEU A 207 -20.83 10.64 3.95
N GLY A 208 -19.94 10.54 4.93
CA GLY A 208 -18.89 11.52 5.18
C GLY A 208 -17.82 11.53 4.10
N PHE A 209 -17.40 10.37 3.60
CA PHE A 209 -16.43 10.17 2.54
C PHE A 209 -16.94 10.75 1.22
N ARG A 210 -18.10 10.27 0.75
CA ARG A 210 -18.79 10.77 -0.46
C ARG A 210 -18.95 12.29 -0.49
N LYS A 211 -19.19 12.92 0.68
CA LYS A 211 -19.44 14.37 0.79
C LYS A 211 -18.19 15.23 1.02
N LYS A 212 -17.08 14.68 1.52
CA LYS A 212 -15.95 15.49 2.05
C LYS A 212 -14.57 15.14 1.49
N TYR A 213 -14.41 14.00 0.84
CA TYR A 213 -13.14 13.68 0.19
C TYR A 213 -13.05 14.42 -1.15
N HIS A 214 -11.97 15.18 -1.34
CA HIS A 214 -11.82 16.15 -2.43
C HIS A 214 -11.78 15.48 -3.82
N GLY A 215 -11.31 14.22 -3.91
CA GLY A 215 -11.27 13.43 -5.14
C GLY A 215 -12.37 12.38 -5.27
N PHE A 216 -13.46 12.45 -4.48
CA PHE A 216 -14.45 11.34 -4.44
C PHE A 216 -15.07 11.02 -5.80
N GLU A 217 -15.51 12.02 -6.57
CA GLU A 217 -16.20 11.78 -7.85
C GLU A 217 -15.31 11.09 -8.90
N ASP A 218 -14.01 11.44 -8.96
CA ASP A 218 -13.08 10.83 -9.90
C ASP A 218 -12.63 9.44 -9.43
N MET A 219 -12.50 9.24 -8.12
CA MET A 219 -12.26 7.92 -7.52
C MET A 219 -13.45 6.98 -7.73
N HIS A 220 -14.67 7.45 -7.47
CA HIS A 220 -15.88 6.64 -7.64
C HIS A 220 -16.05 6.23 -9.11
N ARG A 221 -15.78 7.14 -10.06
CA ARG A 221 -15.79 6.82 -11.50
C ARG A 221 -14.70 5.82 -11.91
N TRP A 222 -13.52 5.89 -11.29
CA TRP A 222 -12.44 4.91 -11.50
C TRP A 222 -12.82 3.52 -10.96
N LEU A 223 -13.30 3.46 -9.71
CA LEU A 223 -13.80 2.22 -9.08
C LEU A 223 -14.98 1.62 -9.83
N GLU A 224 -15.88 2.46 -10.34
CA GLU A 224 -16.99 2.06 -11.21
C GLU A 224 -16.48 1.42 -12.50
N GLY A 225 -15.45 2.00 -13.14
CA GLY A 225 -14.77 1.41 -14.29
C GLY A 225 -14.20 0.02 -14.00
N LEU A 226 -13.50 -0.15 -12.86
CA LEU A 226 -12.99 -1.46 -12.44
C LEU A 226 -14.13 -2.49 -12.26
N VAL A 227 -15.24 -2.10 -11.63
CA VAL A 227 -16.40 -2.99 -11.49
C VAL A 227 -16.97 -3.38 -12.87
N GLU A 228 -17.14 -2.44 -13.80
CA GLU A 228 -17.64 -2.74 -15.16
C GLU A 228 -16.73 -3.66 -15.97
N GLU A 229 -15.41 -3.52 -15.86
CA GLU A 229 -14.43 -4.42 -16.50
C GLU A 229 -14.66 -5.90 -16.07
N HIS A 230 -15.19 -6.14 -14.86
CA HIS A 230 -15.55 -7.47 -14.35
C HIS A 230 -17.02 -7.90 -14.61
N LEU A 231 -17.91 -6.98 -15.00
CA LEU A 231 -19.31 -7.32 -15.35
C LEU A 231 -19.48 -7.65 -16.85
N THR A 232 -18.77 -6.92 -17.71
CA THR A 232 -18.84 -7.05 -19.18
C THR A 232 -18.45 -8.43 -19.73
N ASN A 233 -17.77 -9.26 -18.92
CA ASN A 233 -17.38 -10.63 -19.26
C ASN A 233 -18.47 -11.70 -19.02
N SER A 234 -19.72 -11.30 -18.73
CA SER A 234 -20.85 -12.20 -18.51
C SER A 234 -22.18 -11.57 -18.95
N ASP A 235 -23.26 -12.36 -19.01
CA ASP A 235 -24.61 -11.81 -19.20
C ASP A 235 -24.86 -10.69 -18.19
N SER A 236 -25.22 -9.50 -18.69
CA SER A 236 -25.37 -8.25 -17.91
C SER A 236 -26.51 -8.27 -16.88
N ASP A 237 -27.26 -9.37 -16.82
CA ASP A 237 -28.32 -9.66 -15.84
C ASP A 237 -27.81 -10.54 -14.68
N SER A 238 -26.60 -11.11 -14.80
CA SER A 238 -25.89 -11.79 -13.71
C SER A 238 -25.16 -10.76 -12.85
N GLY A 239 -25.62 -10.62 -11.60
CA GLY A 239 -25.05 -9.66 -10.64
C GLY A 239 -23.61 -10.00 -10.21
N VAL A 240 -23.11 -9.24 -9.25
CA VAL A 240 -21.71 -9.28 -8.80
C VAL A 240 -21.57 -10.26 -7.63
N ASP A 241 -20.95 -11.41 -7.87
CA ASP A 241 -20.55 -12.33 -6.80
C ASP A 241 -19.28 -11.84 -6.06
N PHE A 242 -18.98 -12.47 -4.92
CA PHE A 242 -17.79 -12.15 -4.13
C PHE A 242 -16.48 -12.41 -4.87
N GLY A 243 -16.44 -13.41 -5.76
CA GLY A 243 -15.27 -13.73 -6.57
C GLY A 243 -14.89 -12.58 -7.49
N ARG A 244 -15.88 -11.99 -8.19
CA ARG A 244 -15.70 -10.79 -9.01
C ARG A 244 -15.23 -9.59 -8.20
N LEU A 245 -15.85 -9.32 -7.04
CA LEU A 245 -15.40 -8.20 -6.18
C LEU A 245 -14.02 -8.43 -5.58
N LYS A 246 -13.60 -9.67 -5.37
CA LYS A 246 -12.24 -10.01 -4.94
C LYS A 246 -11.21 -9.63 -6.02
N GLU A 247 -11.45 -9.95 -7.30
CA GLU A 247 -10.58 -9.49 -8.39
C GLU A 247 -10.57 -7.94 -8.49
N VAL A 248 -11.72 -7.27 -8.33
CA VAL A 248 -11.78 -5.80 -8.29
C VAL A 248 -10.92 -5.19 -7.18
N VAL A 249 -10.92 -5.76 -5.95
CA VAL A 249 -10.08 -5.21 -4.87
C VAL A 249 -8.59 -5.52 -5.00
N TRP A 250 -8.22 -6.57 -5.74
CA TRP A 250 -6.83 -6.79 -6.16
C TRP A 250 -6.41 -5.71 -7.15
N GLU A 251 -7.23 -5.44 -8.18
CA GLU A 251 -6.97 -4.35 -9.13
C GLU A 251 -6.96 -2.96 -8.49
N VAL A 252 -7.73 -2.71 -7.42
CA VAL A 252 -7.58 -1.50 -6.62
C VAL A 252 -6.18 -1.43 -5.99
N GLY A 253 -5.64 -2.54 -5.48
CA GLY A 253 -4.28 -2.58 -4.93
C GLY A 253 -3.18 -2.33 -5.98
N ASP A 254 -3.35 -2.91 -7.17
CA ASP A 254 -2.38 -2.86 -8.27
C ASP A 254 -2.41 -1.53 -9.03
N ARG A 255 -3.60 -1.00 -9.36
CA ARG A 255 -3.82 0.17 -10.24
C ARG A 255 -3.99 1.51 -9.48
N TYR A 256 -4.04 1.49 -8.15
CA TYR A 256 -4.08 2.71 -7.34
C TYR A 256 -2.85 3.61 -7.49
N PRO A 257 -1.59 3.12 -7.64
CA PRO A 257 -0.42 3.97 -7.84
C PRO A 257 -0.56 4.91 -9.06
N GLU A 258 -1.02 4.40 -10.22
CA GLU A 258 -1.23 5.22 -11.42
C GLU A 258 -2.39 6.20 -11.25
N PHE A 259 -3.49 5.77 -10.62
CA PHE A 259 -4.60 6.66 -10.28
C PHE A 259 -4.14 7.82 -9.38
N ASN A 260 -3.39 7.49 -8.33
CA ASN A 260 -2.95 8.41 -7.30
C ASN A 260 -1.76 9.29 -7.73
N ASP A 261 -0.99 8.94 -8.76
CA ASP A 261 0.12 9.78 -9.27
C ASP A 261 -0.35 11.21 -9.59
N GLN A 262 -1.59 11.40 -10.05
CA GLN A 262 -2.14 12.73 -10.27
C GLN A 262 -2.18 13.59 -8.99
N GLU A 263 -2.63 13.03 -7.86
CA GLU A 263 -2.57 13.71 -6.56
C GLU A 263 -1.10 13.92 -6.15
N CYS A 264 -0.20 13.02 -6.51
CA CYS A 264 1.22 13.08 -6.16
C CYS A 264 2.02 14.12 -6.93
N GLN A 265 1.80 14.26 -8.23
CA GLN A 265 2.36 15.38 -8.99
C GLN A 265 1.76 16.71 -8.51
N GLN A 266 0.50 16.75 -8.02
CA GLN A 266 -0.09 17.95 -7.43
C GLN A 266 0.53 18.30 -6.07
N LEU A 267 0.70 17.34 -5.16
CA LEU A 267 1.37 17.52 -3.88
C LEU A 267 2.83 17.94 -4.08
N LYS A 268 3.57 17.25 -4.95
CA LYS A 268 4.95 17.59 -5.31
C LYS A 268 5.07 19.01 -5.85
N ARG A 269 4.19 19.42 -6.78
CA ARG A 269 4.14 20.81 -7.28
C ARG A 269 3.84 21.81 -6.16
N THR A 270 2.91 21.47 -5.25
CA THR A 270 2.57 22.30 -4.08
C THR A 270 3.76 22.49 -3.14
N LEU A 271 4.56 21.45 -2.91
CA LEU A 271 5.77 21.51 -2.08
C LEU A 271 6.88 22.33 -2.76
N MET A 272 7.12 22.09 -4.06
CA MET A 272 8.12 22.82 -4.86
C MET A 272 7.79 24.32 -4.98
N ASP A 273 6.52 24.68 -5.09
CA ASP A 273 6.05 26.07 -5.07
C ASP A 273 6.38 26.79 -3.75
N MET A 274 6.32 26.07 -2.62
CA MET A 274 6.74 26.61 -1.31
C MET A 274 8.27 26.70 -1.14
N GLU A 275 9.05 25.90 -1.87
CA GLU A 275 10.52 25.98 -1.84
C GLU A 275 11.02 27.35 -2.33
N GLY A 276 10.29 28.03 -3.22
CA GLY A 276 10.64 29.37 -3.72
C GLY A 276 10.78 30.45 -2.64
N GLY A 277 10.18 30.27 -1.46
CA GLY A 277 10.36 31.14 -0.29
C GLY A 277 11.61 30.84 0.55
N SER A 278 12.32 29.75 0.26
CA SER A 278 13.43 29.26 1.06
C SER A 278 14.79 29.85 0.67
N ARG A 279 15.67 29.98 1.67
CA ARG A 279 17.10 30.31 1.49
C ARG A 279 17.99 29.08 1.30
N LYS A 280 17.42 27.87 1.34
CA LYS A 280 18.12 26.59 1.20
C LYS A 280 17.34 25.69 0.25
N PRO A 281 17.94 25.23 -0.86
CA PRO A 281 17.32 24.24 -1.75
C PRO A 281 16.90 22.97 -1.00
N GLY A 282 15.80 22.36 -1.44
CA GLY A 282 15.20 21.17 -0.84
C GLY A 282 14.72 21.38 0.60
N ARG A 283 14.35 22.61 1.01
CA ARG A 283 13.77 22.93 2.32
C ARG A 283 12.67 23.98 2.18
N ILE A 284 11.64 23.88 3.03
CA ILE A 284 10.51 24.80 3.09
C ILE A 284 10.46 25.40 4.51
N PRO A 285 10.26 26.73 4.69
CA PRO A 285 10.06 27.30 6.02
C PRO A 285 8.78 26.73 6.67
N LEU A 286 8.86 26.31 7.94
CA LEU A 286 7.72 25.70 8.66
C LEU A 286 6.47 26.61 8.67
N ALA A 287 6.65 27.94 8.70
CA ALA A 287 5.55 28.88 8.64
C ALA A 287 4.78 28.77 7.32
N ASP A 288 5.48 28.68 6.19
CA ASP A 288 4.87 28.56 4.86
C ASP A 288 4.22 27.19 4.69
N PHE A 289 4.88 26.13 5.16
CA PHE A 289 4.38 24.75 5.18
C PHE A 289 3.01 24.67 5.87
N TYR A 290 2.91 25.11 7.13
CA TYR A 290 1.64 25.08 7.86
C TYR A 290 0.61 26.06 7.30
N ASN A 291 1.02 27.23 6.81
CA ASN A 291 0.07 28.20 6.27
C ASN A 291 -0.57 27.73 4.95
N LYS A 292 0.14 26.94 4.13
CA LYS A 292 -0.39 26.41 2.88
C LYS A 292 -1.66 25.56 3.09
N SER A 293 -1.79 24.89 4.23
CA SER A 293 -3.00 24.15 4.66
C SER A 293 -4.27 24.98 4.74
N ASN A 294 -4.16 26.32 4.83
CA ASN A 294 -5.29 27.24 4.83
C ASN A 294 -5.77 27.60 3.40
N HIS A 295 -5.00 27.20 2.37
CA HIS A 295 -5.13 27.68 1.00
C HIS A 295 -5.30 26.56 -0.04
N ASN A 296 -5.30 25.29 0.38
CA ASN A 296 -5.57 24.13 -0.48
C ASN A 296 -6.27 22.99 0.31
N HIS A 297 -6.51 21.85 -0.33
CA HIS A 297 -7.14 20.69 0.30
C HIS A 297 -6.18 19.82 1.12
N TRP A 298 -4.87 19.97 0.91
CA TRP A 298 -3.83 19.34 1.73
C TRP A 298 -3.87 19.94 3.13
N ARG A 299 -3.64 19.14 4.18
CA ARG A 299 -3.27 19.70 5.48
C ARG A 299 -1.94 19.13 5.90
N PHE A 300 -0.98 20.02 5.91
CA PHE A 300 0.32 19.87 6.52
C PHE A 300 0.12 19.99 8.04
N THR A 301 0.13 18.86 8.74
CA THR A 301 -0.13 18.74 10.19
C THR A 301 1.00 18.05 10.95
N GLU A 302 2.07 17.69 10.26
CA GLU A 302 3.25 17.02 10.79
C GLU A 302 3.93 17.88 11.86
N SER A 303 4.54 17.28 12.89
CA SER A 303 5.08 18.07 14.00
C SER A 303 6.41 18.75 13.64
N PRO A 304 6.70 19.96 14.20
CA PRO A 304 7.94 20.68 13.94
C PRO A 304 9.20 19.91 14.31
N GLU A 305 9.11 18.99 15.26
CA GLU A 305 10.19 18.12 15.70
C GLU A 305 10.57 17.16 14.57
N TYR A 306 9.59 16.46 14.02
CA TYR A 306 9.83 15.51 12.92
C TYR A 306 10.31 16.20 11.64
N LEU A 307 9.70 17.33 11.26
CA LEU A 307 10.08 18.02 10.01
C LEU A 307 11.51 18.57 10.03
N ARG A 308 12.15 18.63 11.20
CA ARG A 308 13.57 18.97 11.38
C ARG A 308 14.49 17.75 11.40
N ASP A 309 13.94 16.56 11.60
CA ASP A 309 14.64 15.26 11.54
C ASP A 309 14.69 14.69 10.09
N LEU A 310 14.17 15.45 9.10
CA LEU A 310 14.19 15.19 7.64
C LEU A 310 15.30 15.95 6.88
#